data_AF-A0A926Q141-F1
#
_entry.id   AF-A0A926Q141-F1
#
_cell.length_a   1.000
_cell.length_b   1.000
_cell.length_c   1.000
_cell.angle_alpha   90.00
_cell.angle_beta   90.00
_cell.angle_gamma   90.00
#
_symmetry.space_group_name_H-M   'P 1'
#
loop_
_entity.id
_entity.type
_entity.pdbx_description
1 polymer ?
#
loop_
_entity_poly.entity_id
_entity_poly.type
_entity_poly.pdbx_seq_one_letter_code
_entity_poly.pdbx_strand_id
1 'polypeptide(L)'
;MSSDKVVKQRTIAKEVTLQGVGLHTGHEVTMTFKPAPEDHGYAFKRIDLEGSPVIEADANYVINTQRGTNLEKKGVRIHTSEHVLAALVGLQIDNVLIELNAPEPPIMDGSSKYFVEALESAGIVELDAEREEYIVKDVISYTDEESGSEITVIPANEYQVTTMVDFGTKVLGTQNATLKHLSEFKKEISDARTFSFLHEIETLLEHGLIKGGDLNNAIVYVDKELSPQTMEKLRVAFNKDSISVKPNGILDNLTLHHPNEAARHKLLDVIGDLALVGTRIRGKVIANKPGHFVNTQFAKKLSKIIKIEKRNKVPQFDLNKPPLMNITDIMKKLPHRPPFLLVDKILELSDTHVVGVKNITMNEPFFVGHFPGAPVMPGVLQIEAMAQAGGILVLSTVPDPENYLTFFMKVDKVKFKQQVGPGDTLVFKLELISPIRRGICHMQGYAYANGKLATEAEMMAQIVKVKNE
;
A
#
# COMPACT_ATOMS: atom_id res chain seq x y z
N MET A 1 11.52 4.70 22.02
CA MET A 1 10.70 3.48 21.83
C MET A 1 9.26 3.89 22.00
N SER A 2 8.58 4.24 20.91
CA SER A 2 7.12 4.32 20.92
C SER A 2 6.63 2.87 20.92
N SER A 3 5.89 2.45 21.94
CA SER A 3 5.15 1.20 21.86
C SER A 3 4.21 1.31 20.66
N ASP A 4 4.48 0.60 19.57
CA ASP A 4 3.53 0.45 18.47
C ASP A 4 2.27 -0.19 19.06
N LYS A 5 1.30 0.66 19.38
CA LYS A 5 0.01 0.22 19.89
C LYS A 5 -0.61 -0.58 18.76
N VAL A 6 -0.84 -1.87 18.99
CA VAL A 6 -1.54 -2.74 18.03
C VAL A 6 -2.90 -2.11 17.75
N VAL A 7 -3.11 -1.64 16.52
CA VAL A 7 -4.38 -1.09 16.06
C VAL A 7 -5.18 -2.25 15.46
N LYS A 8 -6.41 -2.46 15.91
CA LYS A 8 -7.30 -3.48 15.36
C LYS A 8 -7.97 -3.01 14.07
N GLN A 9 -8.30 -3.95 13.18
CA GLN A 9 -9.11 -3.65 12.01
C GLN A 9 -10.50 -3.21 12.42
N ARG A 10 -11.15 -2.40 11.59
CA ARG A 10 -12.50 -1.89 11.84
C ARG A 10 -13.46 -2.21 10.71
N THR A 11 -14.71 -2.46 11.05
CA THR A 11 -15.84 -2.53 10.12
C THR A 11 -17.04 -1.75 10.69
N ILE A 12 -18.16 -1.72 9.97
CA ILE A 12 -19.41 -1.14 10.46
C ILE A 12 -20.24 -2.18 11.23
N ALA A 13 -21.06 -1.77 12.19
CA ALA A 13 -21.82 -2.69 13.04
C ALA A 13 -23.08 -3.24 12.35
N LYS A 14 -23.72 -2.42 11.51
CA LYS A 14 -24.92 -2.75 10.75
C LYS A 14 -24.84 -2.17 9.34
N GLU A 15 -25.68 -2.64 8.44
CA GLU A 15 -25.78 -2.05 7.11
C GLU A 15 -26.43 -0.67 7.14
N VAL A 16 -26.05 0.19 6.19
CA VAL A 16 -26.65 1.52 6.00
C VAL A 16 -26.77 1.82 4.51
N THR A 17 -27.89 2.42 4.12
CA THR A 17 -28.24 2.65 2.72
C THR A 17 -28.39 4.14 2.43
N LEU A 18 -27.88 4.56 1.28
CA LEU A 18 -28.01 5.89 0.71
C LEU A 18 -28.65 5.79 -0.68
N GLN A 19 -29.48 6.76 -1.02
CA GLN A 19 -30.10 6.88 -2.34
C GLN A 19 -29.76 8.23 -2.94
N GLY A 20 -29.53 8.25 -4.24
CA GLY A 20 -29.23 9.48 -4.98
C GLY A 20 -29.03 9.20 -6.46
N VAL A 21 -28.28 10.06 -7.12
CA VAL A 21 -28.02 9.98 -8.56
C VAL A 21 -26.51 10.00 -8.81
N GLY A 22 -26.02 9.21 -9.76
CA GLY A 22 -24.62 9.27 -10.19
C GLY A 22 -24.33 10.57 -10.95
N LEU A 23 -23.19 11.23 -10.66
CA LEU A 23 -22.84 12.53 -11.23
C LEU A 23 -22.79 12.49 -12.76
N HIS A 24 -22.07 11.53 -13.32
CA HIS A 24 -21.82 11.48 -14.76
C HIS A 24 -22.85 10.66 -15.50
N THR A 25 -23.27 9.54 -14.93
CA THR A 25 -24.23 8.62 -15.55
C THR A 25 -25.67 9.14 -15.48
N GLY A 26 -26.02 9.90 -14.43
CA GLY A 26 -27.39 10.36 -14.19
C GLY A 26 -28.36 9.26 -13.79
N HIS A 27 -27.87 8.04 -13.51
CA HIS A 27 -28.72 6.95 -13.05
C HIS A 27 -29.06 7.12 -11.58
N GLU A 28 -30.32 6.83 -11.22
CA GLU A 28 -30.69 6.62 -9.82
C GLU A 28 -29.93 5.42 -9.27
N VAL A 29 -29.36 5.59 -8.09
CA VAL A 29 -28.55 4.58 -7.42
C VAL A 29 -28.96 4.46 -5.96
N THR A 30 -29.16 3.22 -5.54
CA THR A 30 -29.21 2.79 -4.15
C THR A 30 -27.87 2.14 -3.83
N MET A 31 -27.14 2.73 -2.90
CA MET A 31 -25.87 2.24 -2.41
C MET A 31 -26.00 1.79 -0.95
N THR A 32 -25.54 0.57 -0.64
CA THR A 32 -25.59 0.01 0.71
C THR A 32 -24.19 -0.37 1.19
N PHE A 33 -23.75 0.19 2.30
CA PHE A 33 -22.56 -0.26 3.01
C PHE A 33 -22.93 -1.44 3.90
N LYS A 34 -22.17 -2.53 3.82
CA LYS A 34 -22.33 -3.74 4.65
C LYS A 34 -21.08 -4.04 5.48
N PRO A 35 -21.24 -4.54 6.72
CA PRO A 35 -20.13 -5.09 7.48
C PRO A 35 -19.40 -6.17 6.67
N ALA A 36 -18.08 -6.24 6.83
CA ALA A 36 -17.27 -7.24 6.15
C ALA A 36 -16.26 -7.88 7.13
N PRO A 37 -15.90 -9.16 6.92
CA PRO A 37 -14.98 -9.86 7.80
C PRO A 37 -13.57 -9.26 7.76
N GLU A 38 -12.72 -9.75 8.66
CA GLU A 38 -11.29 -9.44 8.71
C GLU A 38 -10.61 -9.70 7.37
N ASP A 39 -9.64 -8.85 7.04
CA ASP A 39 -8.84 -8.89 5.81
C ASP A 39 -9.65 -8.81 4.50
N HIS A 40 -10.94 -8.45 4.56
CA HIS A 40 -11.76 -8.27 3.37
C HIS A 40 -11.35 -7.03 2.56
N GLY A 41 -10.93 -5.96 3.23
CA GLY A 41 -10.69 -4.66 2.63
C GLY A 41 -11.99 -4.01 2.10
N TYR A 42 -11.84 -3.12 1.13
CA TYR A 42 -12.98 -2.51 0.44
C TYR A 42 -13.29 -3.24 -0.86
N ALA A 43 -14.56 -3.56 -1.09
CA ALA A 43 -15.01 -4.11 -2.37
C ALA A 43 -16.38 -3.57 -2.74
N PHE A 44 -16.60 -3.37 -4.03
CA PHE A 44 -17.87 -2.97 -4.61
C PHE A 44 -18.57 -4.20 -5.20
N LYS A 45 -19.89 -4.27 -5.04
CA LYS A 45 -20.72 -5.37 -5.55
C LYS A 45 -21.88 -4.80 -6.35
N ARG A 46 -21.98 -5.18 -7.62
CA ARG A 46 -23.03 -4.74 -8.54
C ARG A 46 -24.22 -5.67 -8.46
N ILE A 47 -25.23 -5.33 -7.66
CA ILE A 47 -26.39 -6.19 -7.39
C ILE A 47 -27.39 -6.21 -8.54
N ASP A 48 -27.32 -5.24 -9.45
CA ASP A 48 -28.15 -5.14 -10.65
C ASP A 48 -27.69 -6.07 -11.79
N LEU A 49 -26.49 -6.63 -11.70
CA LEU A 49 -25.93 -7.55 -12.69
C LEU A 49 -26.12 -9.02 -12.27
N GLU A 50 -26.28 -9.91 -13.25
CA GLU A 50 -26.39 -11.35 -13.02
C GLU A 50 -25.17 -11.90 -12.25
N GLY A 51 -25.43 -12.70 -11.23
CA GLY A 51 -24.40 -13.25 -10.34
C GLY A 51 -23.83 -12.25 -9.33
N SER A 52 -24.33 -11.01 -9.31
CA SER A 52 -23.94 -9.93 -8.38
C SER A 52 -22.41 -9.81 -8.19
N PRO A 53 -21.66 -9.55 -9.27
CA PRO A 53 -20.20 -9.62 -9.27
C PRO A 53 -19.57 -8.58 -8.33
N VAL A 54 -18.41 -8.96 -7.79
CA VAL A 54 -17.63 -8.16 -6.84
C VAL A 54 -16.31 -7.72 -7.47
N ILE A 55 -15.95 -6.46 -7.23
CA ILE A 55 -14.68 -5.84 -7.63
C ILE A 55 -14.04 -5.19 -6.40
N GLU A 56 -12.83 -5.63 -6.07
CA GLU A 56 -12.05 -5.09 -4.97
C GLU A 56 -11.54 -3.68 -5.33
N ALA A 57 -11.43 -2.81 -4.34
CA ALA A 57 -10.88 -1.47 -4.51
C ALA A 57 -9.34 -1.56 -4.64
N ASP A 58 -8.87 -1.95 -5.82
CA ASP A 58 -7.45 -2.15 -6.14
C ASP A 58 -7.05 -1.24 -7.30
N ALA A 59 -5.92 -0.54 -7.14
CA ALA A 59 -5.39 0.38 -8.15
C ALA A 59 -5.16 -0.31 -9.50
N ASN A 60 -4.88 -1.62 -9.52
CA ASN A 60 -4.70 -2.40 -10.75
C ASN A 60 -5.98 -2.54 -11.59
N TYR A 61 -7.15 -2.34 -11.00
CA TYR A 61 -8.43 -2.33 -11.72
C TYR A 61 -8.81 -0.95 -12.26
N VAL A 62 -8.03 0.11 -11.99
CA VAL A 62 -8.30 1.44 -12.57
C VAL A 62 -7.96 1.42 -14.06
N ILE A 63 -9.00 1.59 -14.89
CA ILE A 63 -8.93 1.59 -16.35
C ILE A 63 -8.73 2.98 -16.96
N ASN A 64 -9.31 4.01 -16.36
CA ASN A 64 -9.12 5.39 -16.76
C ASN A 64 -9.44 6.31 -15.59
N THR A 65 -8.99 7.55 -15.72
CA THR A 65 -9.14 8.59 -14.69
C THR A 65 -9.87 9.82 -15.23
N GLN A 66 -10.66 9.63 -16.30
CA GLN A 66 -11.42 10.71 -16.90
C GLN A 66 -12.63 11.02 -16.00
N ARG A 67 -12.60 12.22 -15.42
CA ARG A 67 -13.63 12.78 -14.50
C ARG A 67 -13.90 11.93 -13.24
N GLY A 68 -12.96 11.10 -12.83
CA GLY A 68 -13.07 10.32 -11.61
C GLY A 68 -12.24 9.04 -11.69
N THR A 69 -12.17 8.29 -10.60
CA THR A 69 -11.40 7.04 -10.53
C THR A 69 -12.29 5.85 -10.87
N ASN A 70 -12.13 5.34 -12.09
CA ASN A 70 -12.99 4.33 -12.70
C ASN A 70 -12.34 2.94 -12.69
N LEU A 71 -12.98 2.00 -11.99
CA LEU A 71 -12.54 0.60 -11.85
C LEU A 71 -13.25 -0.31 -12.85
N GLU A 72 -12.54 -1.30 -13.40
CA GLU A 72 -13.13 -2.39 -14.18
C GLU A 72 -12.47 -3.74 -13.87
N LYS A 73 -13.30 -4.77 -13.65
CA LYS A 73 -12.86 -6.16 -13.50
C LYS A 73 -13.82 -7.07 -14.25
N LYS A 74 -13.31 -7.80 -15.25
CA LYS A 74 -14.09 -8.74 -16.08
C LYS A 74 -15.37 -8.10 -16.67
N GLY A 75 -15.26 -6.85 -17.14
CA GLY A 75 -16.37 -6.10 -17.75
C GLY A 75 -17.33 -5.40 -16.78
N VAL A 76 -17.17 -5.61 -15.47
CA VAL A 76 -17.96 -4.91 -14.44
C VAL A 76 -17.27 -3.59 -14.11
N ARG A 77 -18.03 -2.49 -14.18
CA ARG A 77 -17.52 -1.12 -13.97
C ARG A 77 -18.06 -0.48 -12.71
N ILE A 78 -17.20 0.28 -12.05
CA ILE A 78 -17.50 1.23 -10.96
C ILE A 78 -16.88 2.57 -11.33
N HIS A 79 -17.69 3.61 -11.40
CA HIS A 79 -17.27 4.98 -11.66
C HIS A 79 -17.15 5.77 -10.35
N THR A 80 -16.31 6.81 -10.35
CA THR A 80 -16.30 7.86 -9.29
C THR A 80 -16.28 7.29 -7.87
N SER A 81 -15.30 6.43 -7.57
CA SER A 81 -15.20 5.69 -6.30
C SER A 81 -14.52 6.49 -5.17
N GLU A 82 -13.81 7.56 -5.52
CA GLU A 82 -12.91 8.32 -4.67
C GLU A 82 -13.56 8.89 -3.40
N HIS A 83 -14.75 9.48 -3.47
CA HIS A 83 -15.39 10.10 -2.29
C HIS A 83 -15.86 9.06 -1.28
N VAL A 84 -16.38 7.94 -1.78
CA VAL A 84 -16.78 6.80 -0.93
C VAL A 84 -15.56 6.23 -0.21
N LEU A 85 -14.46 6.02 -0.95
CA LEU A 85 -13.22 5.51 -0.38
C LEU A 85 -12.58 6.51 0.59
N ALA A 86 -12.65 7.81 0.31
CA ALA A 86 -12.16 8.85 1.20
C ALA A 86 -12.90 8.86 2.53
N ALA A 87 -14.24 8.69 2.53
CA ALA A 87 -15.04 8.59 3.74
C ALA A 87 -14.65 7.38 4.61
N LEU A 88 -14.48 6.20 3.99
CA LEU A 88 -14.04 4.98 4.67
C LEU A 88 -12.65 5.15 5.29
N VAL A 89 -11.72 5.76 4.53
CA VAL A 89 -10.37 6.02 5.03
C VAL A 89 -10.39 7.03 6.17
N GLY A 90 -11.11 8.14 5.99
CA GLY A 90 -11.26 9.20 6.98
C GLY A 90 -11.83 8.75 8.32
N LEU A 91 -12.76 7.78 8.30
CA LEU A 91 -13.31 7.15 9.49
C LEU A 91 -12.49 5.97 10.02
N GLN A 92 -11.36 5.66 9.38
CA GLN A 92 -10.49 4.54 9.74
C GLN A 92 -11.23 3.20 9.77
N ILE A 93 -12.14 2.98 8.82
CA ILE A 93 -12.83 1.69 8.63
C ILE A 93 -12.02 0.89 7.62
N ASP A 94 -11.70 -0.37 7.89
CA ASP A 94 -10.80 -1.18 7.05
C ASP A 94 -11.55 -2.15 6.14
N ASN A 95 -12.67 -2.69 6.60
CA ASN A 95 -13.40 -3.75 5.91
C ASN A 95 -14.85 -3.35 5.67
N VAL A 96 -15.26 -3.17 4.40
CA VAL A 96 -16.66 -2.88 4.02
C VAL A 96 -16.96 -3.45 2.63
N LEU A 97 -18.14 -4.05 2.49
CA LEU A 97 -18.73 -4.39 1.19
C LEU A 97 -19.70 -3.28 0.77
N ILE A 98 -19.54 -2.74 -0.43
CA ILE A 98 -20.32 -1.61 -0.95
C ILE A 98 -21.21 -2.12 -2.08
N GLU A 99 -22.49 -2.35 -1.79
CA GLU A 99 -23.46 -2.79 -2.81
C GLU A 99 -24.03 -1.60 -3.58
N LEU A 100 -24.15 -1.75 -4.90
CA LEU A 100 -24.65 -0.74 -5.82
C LEU A 100 -25.58 -1.39 -6.85
N ASN A 101 -26.74 -0.79 -7.11
CA ASN A 101 -27.64 -1.20 -8.20
C ASN A 101 -27.42 -0.39 -9.50
N ALA A 102 -26.32 0.37 -9.58
CA ALA A 102 -25.93 1.18 -10.72
C ALA A 102 -24.38 1.26 -10.80
N PRO A 103 -23.79 1.66 -11.93
CA PRO A 103 -22.33 1.65 -12.10
C PRO A 103 -21.59 2.80 -11.40
N GLU A 104 -22.27 3.74 -10.75
CA GLU A 104 -21.68 4.94 -10.14
C GLU A 104 -22.33 5.18 -8.77
N PRO A 105 -21.56 5.41 -7.68
CA PRO A 105 -22.10 5.85 -6.40
C PRO A 105 -22.90 7.15 -6.52
N PRO A 106 -23.86 7.41 -5.61
CA PRO A 106 -24.61 8.66 -5.64
C PRO A 106 -23.68 9.82 -5.31
N ILE A 107 -23.76 10.92 -6.07
CA ILE A 107 -22.88 12.08 -5.85
C ILE A 107 -23.17 12.84 -4.55
N MET A 108 -24.39 12.69 -4.01
CA MET A 108 -24.86 13.43 -2.84
C MET A 108 -24.72 14.96 -3.06
N ASP A 109 -23.96 15.67 -2.23
CA ASP A 109 -23.62 17.09 -2.42
C ASP A 109 -22.26 17.32 -3.10
N GLY A 110 -21.63 16.27 -3.60
CA GLY A 110 -20.28 16.30 -4.18
C GLY A 110 -19.15 16.23 -3.17
N SER A 111 -19.44 16.01 -1.89
CA SER A 111 -18.46 15.80 -0.82
C SER A 111 -18.55 14.38 -0.24
N SER A 112 -17.71 14.08 0.76
CA SER A 112 -17.78 12.83 1.51
C SER A 112 -18.71 12.88 2.72
N LYS A 113 -19.28 14.05 3.04
CA LYS A 113 -20.01 14.30 4.29
C LYS A 113 -21.14 13.31 4.54
N TYR A 114 -22.00 13.11 3.55
CA TYR A 114 -23.16 12.21 3.70
C TYR A 114 -22.75 10.74 3.83
N PHE A 115 -21.64 10.32 3.20
CA PHE A 115 -21.07 8.99 3.43
C PHE A 115 -20.55 8.85 4.86
N VAL A 116 -19.86 9.87 5.37
CA VAL A 116 -19.37 9.92 6.76
C VAL A 116 -20.54 9.81 7.75
N GLU A 117 -21.58 10.60 7.58
CA GLU A 117 -22.78 10.57 8.44
C GLU A 117 -23.47 9.20 8.42
N ALA A 118 -23.62 8.59 7.24
CA ALA A 118 -24.19 7.26 7.10
C ALA A 118 -23.35 6.20 7.83
N LEU A 119 -22.03 6.18 7.62
CA LEU A 119 -21.11 5.23 8.23
C LEU A 119 -21.05 5.39 9.76
N GLU A 120 -21.11 6.61 10.28
CA GLU A 120 -21.21 6.84 11.73
C GLU A 120 -22.54 6.33 12.30
N SER A 121 -23.65 6.53 11.59
CA SER A 121 -24.97 6.04 12.00
C SER A 121 -25.06 4.51 12.03
N ALA A 122 -24.24 3.84 11.20
CA ALA A 122 -24.06 2.39 11.19
C ALA A 122 -23.27 1.88 12.41
N GLY A 123 -22.52 2.76 13.08
CA GLY A 123 -21.61 2.41 14.17
C GLY A 123 -20.35 1.70 13.64
N ILE A 124 -19.20 1.98 14.26
CA ILE A 124 -17.91 1.38 13.90
C ILE A 124 -17.50 0.41 15.00
N VAL A 125 -17.12 -0.81 14.62
CA VAL A 125 -16.69 -1.88 15.54
C VAL A 125 -15.27 -2.33 15.20
N GLU A 126 -14.52 -2.71 16.23
CA GLU A 126 -13.21 -3.33 16.08
C GLU A 126 -13.35 -4.83 15.87
N LEU A 127 -12.45 -5.40 15.07
CA LEU A 127 -12.31 -6.83 14.81
C LEU A 127 -11.10 -7.38 15.58
N ASP A 128 -10.93 -8.71 15.61
CA ASP A 128 -9.81 -9.35 16.31
C ASP A 128 -8.49 -9.24 15.52
N ALA A 129 -8.55 -9.15 14.19
CA ALA A 129 -7.38 -8.96 13.34
C ALA A 129 -6.69 -7.60 13.56
N GLU A 130 -5.36 -7.59 13.43
CA GLU A 130 -4.57 -6.37 13.48
C GLU A 130 -4.61 -5.64 12.14
N ARG A 131 -4.64 -4.31 12.19
CA ARG A 131 -4.55 -3.46 11.00
C ARG A 131 -3.12 -3.49 10.49
N GLU A 132 -2.97 -3.92 9.25
CA GLU A 132 -1.69 -3.85 8.57
C GLU A 132 -1.44 -2.43 8.04
N GLU A 133 -0.32 -1.84 8.46
CA GLU A 133 0.15 -0.54 7.98
C GLU A 133 1.50 -0.68 7.27
N TYR A 134 1.61 -0.03 6.11
CA TYR A 134 2.87 0.20 5.43
C TYR A 134 3.57 1.43 6.02
N ILE A 135 4.66 1.19 6.75
CA ILE A 135 5.51 2.24 7.32
C ILE A 135 6.47 2.70 6.25
N VAL A 136 6.35 3.97 5.83
CA VAL A 136 7.22 4.57 4.82
C VAL A 136 8.60 4.80 5.42
N LYS A 137 9.62 4.12 4.87
CA LYS A 137 11.01 4.18 5.34
C LYS A 137 11.88 5.13 4.52
N ASP A 138 11.59 5.21 3.22
CA ASP A 138 12.31 6.02 2.24
C ASP A 138 11.34 6.93 1.49
N VAL A 139 11.87 7.99 0.88
CA VAL A 139 11.09 8.89 0.02
C VAL A 139 10.68 8.15 -1.25
N ILE A 140 9.38 8.13 -1.55
CA ILE A 140 8.83 7.55 -2.78
C ILE A 140 8.06 8.66 -3.49
N SER A 141 8.44 8.99 -4.72
CA SER A 141 7.79 10.02 -5.53
C SER A 141 7.30 9.46 -6.87
N TYR A 142 6.32 10.13 -7.47
CA TYR A 142 5.93 9.97 -8.86
C TYR A 142 5.57 11.34 -9.43
N THR A 143 6.14 11.64 -10.60
CA THR A 143 5.94 12.89 -11.32
C THR A 143 5.41 12.57 -12.71
N ASP A 144 4.38 13.29 -13.12
CA ASP A 144 3.92 13.33 -14.50
C ASP A 144 4.56 14.53 -15.21
N GLU A 145 5.50 14.26 -16.10
CA GLU A 145 6.29 15.29 -16.79
C GLU A 145 5.43 16.20 -17.70
N GLU A 146 4.28 15.70 -18.20
CA GLU A 146 3.39 16.46 -19.08
C GLU A 146 2.61 17.53 -18.32
N SER A 147 1.97 17.17 -17.21
CA SER A 147 1.20 18.12 -16.41
C SER A 147 2.03 18.85 -15.34
N GLY A 148 3.22 18.35 -15.03
CA GLY A 148 4.02 18.80 -13.87
C GLY A 148 3.41 18.41 -12.52
N SER A 149 2.43 17.51 -12.52
CA SER A 149 1.78 17.02 -11.30
C SER A 149 2.66 15.99 -10.61
N GLU A 150 2.76 16.06 -9.30
CA GLU A 150 3.65 15.22 -8.50
C GLU A 150 2.95 14.74 -7.24
N ILE A 151 3.27 13.52 -6.82
CA ILE A 151 2.93 13.03 -5.50
C ILE A 151 4.13 12.32 -4.88
N THR A 152 4.43 12.71 -3.65
CA THR A 152 5.57 12.22 -2.88
C THR A 152 5.11 11.79 -1.51
N VAL A 153 5.52 10.61 -1.07
CA VAL A 153 5.35 10.17 0.32
C VAL A 153 6.72 10.13 1.00
N ILE A 154 6.78 10.69 2.21
CA ILE A 154 7.97 10.72 3.04
C ILE A 154 7.71 10.03 4.39
N PRO A 155 8.76 9.52 5.07
CA PRO A 155 8.63 8.96 6.41
C PRO A 155 7.98 9.94 7.39
N ALA A 156 6.96 9.48 8.10
CA ALA A 156 6.31 10.21 9.19
C ALA A 156 5.69 9.22 10.19
N ASN A 157 5.48 9.66 11.43
CA ASN A 157 4.94 8.81 12.49
C ASN A 157 3.43 8.50 12.33
N GLU A 158 2.72 9.30 11.53
CA GLU A 158 1.28 9.18 11.29
C GLU A 158 0.96 9.43 9.82
N TYR A 159 -0.25 9.06 9.39
CA TYR A 159 -0.76 9.39 8.07
C TYR A 159 -1.12 10.87 7.97
N GLN A 160 -0.42 11.60 7.10
CA GLN A 160 -0.64 13.02 6.86
C GLN A 160 -0.80 13.26 5.37
N VAL A 161 -1.62 14.24 4.98
CA VAL A 161 -1.77 14.62 3.58
C VAL A 161 -1.68 16.13 3.45
N THR A 162 -0.82 16.62 2.56
CA THR A 162 -0.77 18.02 2.14
C THR A 162 -1.00 18.07 0.65
N THR A 163 -1.94 18.91 0.22
CA THR A 163 -2.17 19.18 -1.21
C THR A 163 -1.86 20.63 -1.53
N MET A 164 -1.21 20.84 -2.67
CA MET A 164 -1.00 22.15 -3.27
C MET A 164 -1.67 22.17 -4.63
N VAL A 165 -2.62 23.08 -4.80
CA VAL A 165 -3.46 23.19 -5.97
C VAL A 165 -3.12 24.48 -6.71
N ASP A 166 -2.87 24.35 -8.01
CA ASP A 166 -2.65 25.47 -8.93
C ASP A 166 -3.16 25.07 -10.31
N PHE A 167 -4.28 25.68 -10.72
CA PHE A 167 -4.90 25.49 -12.04
C PHE A 167 -4.54 26.61 -13.03
N GLY A 168 -3.61 27.50 -12.69
CA GLY A 168 -3.22 28.61 -13.57
C GLY A 168 -4.30 29.66 -13.82
N THR A 169 -5.44 29.61 -13.10
CA THR A 169 -6.52 30.59 -13.21
C THR A 169 -6.43 31.62 -12.08
N LYS A 170 -6.71 32.89 -12.39
CA LYS A 170 -6.75 33.96 -11.38
C LYS A 170 -7.89 33.79 -10.38
N VAL A 171 -8.96 33.11 -10.79
CA VAL A 171 -10.20 32.97 -10.02
C VAL A 171 -10.03 32.04 -8.84
N LEU A 172 -9.36 30.90 -9.03
CA LEU A 172 -9.05 30.01 -7.91
C LEU A 172 -7.74 30.41 -7.21
N GLY A 173 -6.75 30.84 -8.00
CA GLY A 173 -5.38 31.07 -7.53
C GLY A 173 -4.72 29.79 -7.03
N THR A 174 -3.57 29.95 -6.38
CA THR A 174 -2.87 28.86 -5.70
C THR A 174 -3.47 28.66 -4.31
N GLN A 175 -3.83 27.42 -3.98
CA GLN A 175 -4.38 27.05 -2.69
C GLN A 175 -3.63 25.86 -2.10
N ASN A 176 -3.65 25.72 -0.79
CA ASN A 176 -3.15 24.53 -0.11
C ASN A 176 -4.14 24.05 0.96
N ALA A 177 -4.11 22.76 1.23
CA ALA A 177 -4.80 22.14 2.36
C ALA A 177 -3.87 21.12 3.02
N THR A 178 -4.02 20.93 4.33
CA THR A 178 -3.25 19.94 5.07
C THR A 178 -4.14 19.26 6.10
N LEU A 179 -4.08 17.93 6.13
CA LEU A 179 -4.65 17.07 7.14
C LEU A 179 -3.49 16.48 7.95
N LYS A 180 -3.41 16.85 9.25
CA LYS A 180 -2.32 16.42 10.13
C LYS A 180 -2.65 15.11 10.84
N HIS A 181 -3.92 14.94 11.20
CA HIS A 181 -4.41 13.73 11.84
C HIS A 181 -5.66 13.25 11.12
N LEU A 182 -5.76 11.94 10.87
CA LEU A 182 -6.91 11.37 10.18
C LEU A 182 -8.24 11.61 10.94
N SER A 183 -8.18 11.77 12.27
CA SER A 183 -9.31 12.17 13.12
C SER A 183 -9.91 13.54 12.78
N GLU A 184 -9.16 14.42 12.11
CA GLU A 184 -9.64 15.73 11.68
C GLU A 184 -10.45 15.65 10.37
N PHE A 185 -10.40 14.53 9.64
CA PHE A 185 -11.00 14.39 8.30
C PHE A 185 -12.48 14.78 8.27
N LYS A 186 -13.28 14.27 9.23
CA LYS A 186 -14.70 14.58 9.31
C LYS A 186 -14.95 16.09 9.40
N LYS A 187 -14.25 16.77 10.30
CA LYS A 187 -14.49 18.19 10.59
C LYS A 187 -13.91 19.11 9.52
N GLU A 188 -12.74 18.76 8.99
CA GLU A 188 -11.94 19.68 8.17
C GLU A 188 -12.03 19.38 6.67
N ILE A 189 -12.30 18.14 6.26
CA ILE A 189 -12.15 17.73 4.86
C ILE A 189 -13.45 17.18 4.27
N SER A 190 -14.25 16.46 5.06
CA SER A 190 -15.35 15.65 4.52
C SER A 190 -16.45 16.45 3.80
N ASP A 191 -16.65 17.72 4.16
CA ASP A 191 -17.66 18.62 3.59
C ASP A 191 -17.16 19.46 2.40
N ALA A 192 -15.92 19.23 1.94
CA ALA A 192 -15.37 19.91 0.78
C ALA A 192 -15.92 19.31 -0.51
N ARG A 193 -16.73 20.09 -1.23
CA ARG A 193 -17.43 19.61 -2.43
C ARG A 193 -16.57 19.66 -3.68
N THR A 194 -16.93 18.81 -4.63
CA THR A 194 -16.31 18.78 -5.94
C THR A 194 -16.55 20.08 -6.69
N PHE A 195 -15.72 20.33 -7.69
CA PHE A 195 -15.75 21.56 -8.45
C PHE A 195 -15.33 21.32 -9.89
N SER A 196 -15.74 22.24 -10.75
CA SER A 196 -15.32 22.26 -12.15
C SER A 196 -15.22 23.72 -12.62
N PHE A 197 -14.41 23.93 -13.65
CA PHE A 197 -14.34 25.21 -14.33
C PHE A 197 -15.44 25.33 -15.38
N LEU A 198 -15.89 26.56 -15.62
CA LEU A 198 -16.96 26.84 -16.56
C LEU A 198 -16.66 26.31 -17.98
N HIS A 199 -15.40 26.45 -18.45
CA HIS A 199 -15.03 25.95 -19.78
C HIS A 199 -15.12 24.42 -19.91
N GLU A 200 -14.90 23.69 -18.82
CA GLU A 200 -15.04 22.22 -18.78
C GLU A 200 -16.52 21.85 -18.85
N ILE A 201 -17.38 22.52 -18.07
CA ILE A 201 -18.82 22.23 -18.03
C ILE A 201 -19.47 22.37 -19.41
N GLU A 202 -19.14 23.41 -20.18
CA GLU A 202 -19.67 23.56 -21.54
C GLU A 202 -19.34 22.36 -22.42
N THR A 203 -18.07 21.93 -22.39
CA THR A 203 -17.60 20.75 -23.12
C THR A 203 -18.33 19.49 -22.65
N LEU A 204 -18.56 19.37 -21.34
CA LEU A 204 -19.21 18.21 -20.73
C LEU A 204 -20.70 18.12 -21.11
N LEU A 205 -21.41 19.24 -21.11
CA LEU A 205 -22.81 19.32 -21.55
C LEU A 205 -22.94 18.98 -23.05
N GLU A 206 -22.00 19.44 -23.89
CA GLU A 206 -22.01 19.14 -25.33
C GLU A 206 -21.78 17.65 -25.64
N HIS A 207 -21.05 16.94 -24.78
CA HIS A 207 -20.85 15.49 -24.89
C HIS A 207 -21.91 14.68 -24.11
N GLY A 208 -22.96 15.32 -23.60
CA GLY A 208 -24.05 14.65 -22.88
C GLY A 208 -23.63 14.04 -21.55
N LEU A 209 -22.68 14.65 -20.84
CA LEU A 209 -22.16 14.21 -19.55
C LEU A 209 -22.61 15.16 -18.44
N ILE A 210 -22.38 14.80 -17.17
CA ILE A 210 -22.93 15.50 -15.99
C ILE A 210 -24.48 15.42 -15.98
N LYS A 211 -25.02 14.25 -16.33
CA LYS A 211 -26.49 14.06 -16.37
C LYS A 211 -27.15 14.12 -14.99
N GLY A 212 -26.38 13.84 -13.93
CA GLY A 212 -26.81 13.96 -12.53
C GLY A 212 -26.22 15.16 -11.80
N GLY A 213 -25.49 16.05 -12.49
CA GLY A 213 -25.02 17.28 -11.87
C GLY A 213 -26.16 18.27 -11.74
N ASP A 214 -26.59 18.52 -10.51
CA ASP A 214 -27.41 19.66 -10.15
C ASP A 214 -26.50 20.78 -9.64
N LEU A 215 -26.96 22.04 -9.65
CA LEU A 215 -26.25 23.18 -9.10
C LEU A 215 -25.79 22.98 -7.67
N ASN A 216 -26.41 22.08 -6.94
CA ASN A 216 -26.18 21.91 -5.52
C ASN A 216 -25.07 20.90 -5.19
N ASN A 217 -24.53 20.19 -6.19
CA ASN A 217 -23.53 19.14 -5.96
C ASN A 217 -22.12 19.43 -6.48
N ALA A 218 -21.88 20.57 -7.15
CA ALA A 218 -20.54 20.97 -7.57
C ALA A 218 -20.37 22.49 -7.56
N ILE A 219 -19.21 22.96 -7.11
CA ILE A 219 -18.84 24.38 -7.18
C ILE A 219 -18.38 24.69 -8.61
N VAL A 220 -18.90 25.77 -9.20
CA VAL A 220 -18.51 26.18 -10.55
C VAL A 220 -17.66 27.45 -10.51
N TYR A 221 -16.39 27.33 -10.90
CA TYR A 221 -15.47 28.46 -11.04
C TYR A 221 -15.57 29.07 -12.43
N VAL A 222 -15.82 30.38 -12.50
CA VAL A 222 -16.04 31.13 -13.74
C VAL A 222 -14.72 31.72 -14.20
N ASP A 223 -13.96 30.95 -14.98
CA ASP A 223 -12.63 31.31 -15.46
C ASP A 223 -12.60 31.94 -16.86
N LYS A 224 -13.76 32.07 -17.49
CA LYS A 224 -13.97 32.79 -18.75
C LYS A 224 -15.25 33.60 -18.73
N GLU A 225 -15.37 34.55 -19.66
CA GLU A 225 -16.59 35.33 -19.81
C GLU A 225 -17.78 34.44 -20.22
N LEU A 226 -18.92 34.67 -19.56
CA LEU A 226 -20.16 33.97 -19.82
C LEU A 226 -20.86 34.57 -21.03
N SER A 227 -21.00 33.79 -22.10
CA SER A 227 -21.87 34.17 -23.22
C SER A 227 -23.35 34.06 -22.82
N PRO A 228 -24.27 34.86 -23.40
CA PRO A 228 -25.70 34.70 -23.15
C PRO A 228 -26.23 33.31 -23.49
N GLN A 229 -25.63 32.64 -24.49
CA GLN A 229 -25.97 31.27 -24.87
C GLN A 229 -25.53 30.25 -23.81
N THR A 230 -24.34 30.43 -23.25
CA THR A 230 -23.84 29.63 -22.12
C THR A 230 -24.75 29.79 -20.92
N MET A 231 -25.15 31.03 -20.59
CA MET A 231 -26.04 31.30 -19.46
C MET A 231 -27.37 30.54 -19.59
N GLU A 232 -27.97 30.50 -20.78
CA GLU A 232 -29.21 29.76 -21.00
C GLU A 232 -29.00 28.24 -20.92
N LYS A 233 -27.91 27.71 -21.50
CA LYS A 233 -27.55 26.28 -21.37
C LYS A 233 -27.38 25.88 -19.91
N LEU A 234 -26.65 26.68 -19.14
CA LEU A 234 -26.47 26.46 -17.71
C LEU A 234 -27.83 26.52 -17.02
N ARG A 235 -28.63 27.57 -17.24
CA ARG A 235 -29.97 27.73 -16.65
C ARG A 235 -30.85 26.49 -16.83
N VAL A 236 -30.86 25.92 -18.02
CA VAL A 236 -31.60 24.70 -18.35
C VAL A 236 -30.98 23.46 -17.69
N ALA A 237 -29.67 23.25 -17.85
CA ALA A 237 -28.97 22.08 -17.28
C ALA A 237 -29.12 22.00 -15.75
N PHE A 238 -29.28 23.15 -15.12
CA PHE A 238 -29.24 23.33 -13.69
C PHE A 238 -30.59 23.71 -13.06
N ASN A 239 -31.66 23.75 -13.86
CA ASN A 239 -33.02 23.97 -13.39
C ASN A 239 -33.21 25.19 -12.44
N LYS A 240 -32.63 26.35 -12.78
CA LYS A 240 -32.82 27.62 -12.04
C LYS A 240 -33.47 28.70 -12.90
N ASP A 241 -34.15 29.65 -12.27
CA ASP A 241 -34.73 30.80 -12.96
C ASP A 241 -33.69 31.85 -13.36
N SER A 242 -32.65 32.02 -12.54
CA SER A 242 -31.53 32.95 -12.79
C SER A 242 -30.22 32.39 -12.27
N ILE A 243 -29.12 32.69 -12.98
CA ILE A 243 -27.75 32.39 -12.57
C ILE A 243 -26.98 33.71 -12.57
N SER A 244 -26.11 33.92 -11.58
CA SER A 244 -25.20 35.07 -11.53
C SER A 244 -23.81 34.65 -11.07
N VAL A 245 -22.80 35.50 -11.32
CA VAL A 245 -21.43 35.29 -10.86
C VAL A 245 -21.20 36.11 -9.60
N LYS A 246 -20.77 35.46 -8.53
CA LYS A 246 -20.41 36.12 -7.27
C LYS A 246 -19.08 36.87 -7.42
N PRO A 247 -18.78 37.89 -6.59
CA PRO A 247 -17.54 38.65 -6.67
C PRO A 247 -16.25 37.83 -6.51
N ASN A 248 -16.33 36.66 -5.87
CA ASN A 248 -15.25 35.68 -5.75
C ASN A 248 -15.10 34.76 -6.98
N GLY A 249 -15.81 35.04 -8.08
CA GLY A 249 -15.68 34.36 -9.36
C GLY A 249 -16.28 32.96 -9.43
N ILE A 250 -17.18 32.60 -8.51
CA ILE A 250 -17.98 31.37 -8.61
C ILE A 250 -19.41 31.69 -9.07
N LEU A 251 -20.10 30.72 -9.65
CA LEU A 251 -21.54 30.85 -9.88
C LEU A 251 -22.30 30.97 -8.55
N ASP A 252 -23.46 31.62 -8.56
CA ASP A 252 -24.33 31.79 -7.40
C ASP A 252 -25.13 30.52 -7.04
N ASN A 253 -24.60 29.37 -7.43
CA ASN A 253 -25.18 28.08 -7.19
C ASN A 253 -24.98 27.62 -5.75
N LEU A 254 -23.79 27.85 -5.21
CA LEU A 254 -23.38 27.43 -3.87
C LEU A 254 -22.57 28.52 -3.17
N THR A 255 -22.50 28.44 -1.84
CA THR A 255 -21.59 29.24 -1.02
C THR A 255 -20.51 28.32 -0.49
N LEU A 256 -19.24 28.73 -0.59
CA LEU A 256 -18.11 27.95 -0.11
C LEU A 256 -18.23 27.71 1.39
N HIS A 257 -18.02 26.45 1.81
CA HIS A 257 -17.89 26.07 3.21
C HIS A 257 -16.55 26.56 3.77
N HIS A 258 -15.50 26.54 2.93
CA HIS A 258 -14.15 26.96 3.28
C HIS A 258 -13.55 27.86 2.18
N PRO A 259 -12.75 28.88 2.51
CA PRO A 259 -12.07 29.69 1.51
C PRO A 259 -11.19 28.89 0.54
N ASN A 260 -10.61 27.77 1.03
CA ASN A 260 -9.76 26.86 0.27
C ASN A 260 -10.45 25.51 -0.05
N GLU A 261 -11.77 25.50 -0.23
CA GLU A 261 -12.57 24.27 -0.42
C GLU A 261 -12.07 23.41 -1.58
N ALA A 262 -11.61 24.01 -2.69
CA ALA A 262 -11.03 23.26 -3.81
C ALA A 262 -9.77 22.47 -3.43
N ALA A 263 -8.87 23.05 -2.63
CA ALA A 263 -7.69 22.34 -2.13
C ALA A 263 -8.04 21.23 -1.13
N ARG A 264 -9.05 21.46 -0.27
CA ARG A 264 -9.57 20.44 0.66
C ARG A 264 -10.25 19.30 -0.09
N HIS A 265 -10.99 19.59 -1.16
CA HIS A 265 -11.57 18.57 -2.02
C HIS A 265 -10.51 17.74 -2.73
N LYS A 266 -9.46 18.38 -3.25
CA LYS A 266 -8.34 17.61 -3.83
C LYS A 266 -7.58 16.77 -2.81
N LEU A 267 -7.53 17.20 -1.55
CA LEU A 267 -7.01 16.38 -0.45
C LEU A 267 -7.91 15.15 -0.21
N LEU A 268 -9.23 15.35 -0.20
CA LEU A 268 -10.23 14.29 -0.14
C LEU A 268 -10.03 13.28 -1.29
N ASP A 269 -9.91 13.74 -2.53
CA ASP A 269 -9.65 12.91 -3.71
C ASP A 269 -8.36 12.08 -3.54
N VAL A 270 -7.27 12.71 -3.09
CA VAL A 270 -5.99 12.01 -2.84
C VAL A 270 -6.16 10.90 -1.80
N ILE A 271 -6.90 11.15 -0.71
CA ILE A 271 -7.18 10.12 0.29
C ILE A 271 -7.97 8.95 -0.31
N GLY A 272 -8.99 9.24 -1.11
CA GLY A 272 -9.81 8.25 -1.79
C GLY A 272 -9.02 7.40 -2.78
N ASP A 273 -8.24 8.05 -3.65
CA ASP A 273 -7.43 7.37 -4.66
C ASP A 273 -6.33 6.51 -4.04
N LEU A 274 -5.68 6.99 -2.98
CA LEU A 274 -4.64 6.22 -2.27
C LEU A 274 -5.22 5.05 -1.45
N ALA A 275 -6.53 5.02 -1.20
CA ALA A 275 -7.18 3.85 -0.61
C ALA A 275 -7.00 2.60 -1.50
N LEU A 276 -6.87 2.79 -2.81
CA LEU A 276 -6.67 1.74 -3.81
C LEU A 276 -5.30 1.06 -3.74
N VAL A 277 -4.38 1.56 -2.91
CA VAL A 277 -3.12 0.88 -2.58
C VAL A 277 -3.40 -0.48 -1.91
N GLY A 278 -4.53 -0.60 -1.19
CA GLY A 278 -4.93 -1.83 -0.50
C GLY A 278 -4.19 -2.09 0.82
N THR A 279 -3.39 -1.14 1.31
CA THR A 279 -2.73 -1.20 2.62
C THR A 279 -2.66 0.21 3.18
N ARG A 280 -2.89 0.36 4.49
CA ARG A 280 -2.85 1.66 5.18
C ARG A 280 -1.45 2.25 5.12
N ILE A 281 -1.34 3.55 4.87
CA ILE A 281 -0.04 4.22 4.75
C ILE A 281 0.26 4.94 6.06
N ARG A 282 1.43 4.69 6.64
CA ARG A 282 1.99 5.51 7.72
C ARG A 282 3.16 6.33 7.15
N GLY A 283 2.87 7.59 6.87
CA GLY A 283 3.77 8.51 6.18
C GLY A 283 3.05 9.81 5.82
N LYS A 284 3.81 10.81 5.39
CA LYS A 284 3.27 12.09 4.94
C LYS A 284 3.23 12.12 3.42
N VAL A 285 2.03 12.22 2.87
CA VAL A 285 1.76 12.45 1.45
C VAL A 285 1.80 13.95 1.16
N ILE A 286 2.55 14.34 0.14
CA ILE A 286 2.63 15.71 -0.39
C ILE A 286 2.29 15.61 -1.87
N ALA A 287 1.18 16.23 -2.28
CA ALA A 287 0.71 16.18 -3.65
C ALA A 287 0.61 17.59 -4.25
N ASN A 288 1.31 17.80 -5.35
CA ASN A 288 1.40 19.05 -6.08
C ASN A 288 0.61 18.90 -7.38
N LYS A 289 -0.38 19.80 -7.59
CA LYS A 289 -1.35 19.71 -8.69
C LYS A 289 -1.98 18.32 -8.78
N PRO A 290 -2.51 17.76 -7.67
CA PRO A 290 -3.01 16.40 -7.66
C PRO A 290 -4.18 16.20 -8.63
N GLY A 291 -4.26 15.00 -9.18
CA GLY A 291 -5.38 14.54 -10.00
C GLY A 291 -5.41 13.01 -10.05
N HIS A 292 -6.57 12.45 -10.37
CA HIS A 292 -6.80 11.00 -10.30
C HIS A 292 -5.78 10.17 -11.07
N PHE A 293 -5.28 10.67 -12.21
CA PHE A 293 -4.23 10.01 -12.98
C PHE A 293 -2.95 9.81 -12.16
N VAL A 294 -2.36 10.89 -11.67
CA VAL A 294 -1.11 10.88 -10.89
C VAL A 294 -1.29 10.11 -9.58
N ASN A 295 -2.42 10.32 -8.90
CA ASN A 295 -2.74 9.60 -7.67
C ASN A 295 -2.80 8.08 -7.93
N THR A 296 -3.46 7.65 -9.00
CA THR A 296 -3.57 6.24 -9.39
C THR A 296 -2.22 5.65 -9.79
N GLN A 297 -1.41 6.36 -10.60
CA GLN A 297 -0.09 5.87 -11.00
C GLN A 297 0.83 5.68 -9.78
N PHE A 298 0.76 6.61 -8.84
CA PHE A 298 1.46 6.48 -7.58
C PHE A 298 0.92 5.33 -6.72
N ALA A 299 -0.41 5.17 -6.61
CA ALA A 299 -1.02 4.05 -5.90
C ALA A 299 -0.56 2.69 -6.48
N LYS A 300 -0.53 2.56 -7.81
CA LYS A 300 0.02 1.38 -8.51
C LYS A 300 1.51 1.17 -8.19
N LYS A 301 2.32 2.24 -8.21
CA LYS A 301 3.75 2.19 -7.88
C LYS A 301 3.97 1.74 -6.43
N LEU A 302 3.26 2.35 -5.49
CA LEU A 302 3.35 2.07 -4.06
C LEU A 302 2.88 0.64 -3.74
N SER A 303 1.75 0.21 -4.28
CA SER A 303 1.26 -1.18 -4.11
C SER A 303 2.30 -2.22 -4.57
N LYS A 304 3.01 -1.96 -5.69
CA LYS A 304 4.11 -2.82 -6.14
C LYS A 304 5.28 -2.84 -5.16
N ILE A 305 5.69 -1.69 -4.65
CA ILE A 305 6.77 -1.57 -3.65
C ILE A 305 6.38 -2.37 -2.40
N ILE A 306 5.19 -2.13 -1.85
CA ILE A 306 4.65 -2.84 -0.68
C ILE A 306 4.68 -4.35 -0.91
N LYS A 307 4.20 -4.81 -2.07
CA LYS A 307 4.17 -6.25 -2.41
C LYS A 307 5.58 -6.85 -2.49
N ILE A 308 6.56 -6.12 -3.01
CA ILE A 308 7.96 -6.56 -3.07
C ILE A 308 8.56 -6.61 -1.66
N GLU A 309 8.32 -5.60 -0.84
CA GLU A 309 8.82 -5.56 0.54
C GLU A 309 8.20 -6.65 1.42
N LYS A 310 6.88 -6.88 1.34
CA LYS A 310 6.22 -7.98 2.05
C LYS A 310 6.76 -9.36 1.65
N ARG A 311 7.16 -9.53 0.38
CA ARG A 311 7.82 -10.76 -0.09
C ARG A 311 9.26 -10.87 0.39
N ASN A 312 9.94 -9.73 0.53
CA ASN A 312 11.31 -9.65 1.02
C ASN A 312 11.34 -9.67 2.56
N LYS A 313 11.22 -10.87 3.14
CA LYS A 313 11.35 -11.11 4.60
C LYS A 313 12.79 -10.98 5.11
N VAL A 314 13.50 -9.93 4.70
CA VAL A 314 14.87 -9.64 5.16
C VAL A 314 14.81 -9.47 6.69
N PRO A 315 15.57 -10.25 7.48
CA PRO A 315 15.67 -10.02 8.91
C PRO A 315 16.14 -8.59 9.20
N GLN A 316 15.50 -7.91 10.15
CA GLN A 316 15.98 -6.63 10.66
C GLN A 316 16.74 -6.87 11.97
N PHE A 317 17.94 -6.32 12.08
CA PHE A 317 18.80 -6.50 13.24
C PHE A 317 19.59 -5.22 13.53
N ASP A 318 19.85 -4.96 14.81
CA ASP A 318 20.62 -3.81 15.27
C ASP A 318 22.11 -4.14 15.24
N LEU A 319 22.82 -3.56 14.26
CA LEU A 319 24.26 -3.76 14.09
C LEU A 319 25.11 -3.22 15.25
N ASN A 320 24.54 -2.39 16.13
CA ASN A 320 25.23 -1.89 17.32
C ASN A 320 25.17 -2.86 18.49
N LYS A 321 24.36 -3.92 18.40
CA LYS A 321 24.30 -4.97 19.42
C LYS A 321 25.35 -6.06 19.15
N PRO A 322 25.96 -6.62 20.20
CA PRO A 322 26.79 -7.80 20.04
C PRO A 322 25.94 -8.97 19.47
N PRO A 323 26.53 -9.83 18.61
CA PRO A 323 25.83 -11.00 18.09
C PRO A 323 25.52 -11.99 19.22
N LEU A 324 24.47 -12.80 19.03
CA LEU A 324 24.13 -13.89 19.95
C LEU A 324 25.27 -14.92 20.07
N MET A 325 25.89 -15.27 18.94
CA MET A 325 27.11 -16.09 18.91
C MET A 325 28.13 -15.47 17.95
N ASN A 326 29.37 -15.34 18.41
CA ASN A 326 30.50 -15.00 17.55
C ASN A 326 31.16 -16.27 16.98
N ILE A 327 32.17 -16.09 16.13
CA ILE A 327 32.91 -17.20 15.49
C ILE A 327 33.50 -18.21 16.50
N THR A 328 33.98 -17.75 17.65
CA THR A 328 34.56 -18.61 18.68
C THR A 328 33.50 -19.50 19.32
N ASP A 329 32.29 -18.98 19.51
CA ASP A 329 31.18 -19.76 20.05
C ASP A 329 30.63 -20.74 19.00
N ILE A 330 30.58 -20.33 17.73
CA ILE A 330 30.22 -21.19 16.60
C ILE A 330 31.19 -22.38 16.50
N MET A 331 32.50 -22.17 16.65
CA MET A 331 33.51 -23.24 16.60
C MET A 331 33.39 -24.28 17.72
N LYS A 332 32.74 -23.93 18.84
CA LYS A 332 32.45 -24.89 19.92
C LYS A 332 31.29 -25.82 19.57
N LYS A 333 30.35 -25.36 18.73
CA LYS A 333 29.16 -26.13 18.33
C LYS A 333 29.33 -26.86 17.01
N LEU A 334 29.98 -26.23 16.03
CA LEU A 334 30.23 -26.84 14.73
C LEU A 334 31.62 -27.51 14.67
N PRO A 335 31.74 -28.65 13.97
CA PRO A 335 33.03 -29.29 13.71
C PRO A 335 33.87 -28.52 12.68
N HIS A 336 33.26 -27.65 11.88
CA HIS A 336 33.90 -26.89 10.80
C HIS A 336 35.02 -25.97 11.32
N ARG A 337 36.10 -25.85 10.56
CA ARG A 337 37.24 -24.96 10.85
C ARG A 337 37.65 -24.19 9.59
N PRO A 338 38.27 -23.00 9.72
CA PRO A 338 38.84 -22.30 8.58
C PRO A 338 39.75 -23.23 7.75
N PRO A 339 39.70 -23.17 6.40
CA PRO A 339 38.96 -22.21 5.59
C PRO A 339 37.50 -22.61 5.26
N PHE A 340 36.97 -23.70 5.82
CA PHE A 340 35.64 -24.24 5.47
C PHE A 340 34.54 -23.92 6.50
N LEU A 341 34.87 -23.22 7.59
CA LEU A 341 33.89 -22.57 8.44
C LEU A 341 33.49 -21.24 7.79
N LEU A 342 32.27 -21.17 7.27
CA LEU A 342 31.78 -20.04 6.50
C LEU A 342 30.99 -19.06 7.37
N VAL A 343 30.16 -19.52 8.31
CA VAL A 343 29.33 -18.60 9.11
C VAL A 343 30.17 -17.86 10.14
N ASP A 344 30.11 -16.53 10.12
CA ASP A 344 30.90 -15.67 11.00
C ASP A 344 30.23 -15.41 12.35
N LYS A 345 28.90 -15.24 12.33
CA LYS A 345 28.09 -14.84 13.49
C LYS A 345 26.67 -15.40 13.41
N ILE A 346 26.04 -15.62 14.56
CA ILE A 346 24.60 -15.85 14.69
C ILE A 346 23.99 -14.64 15.39
N LEU A 347 22.96 -14.07 14.78
CA LEU A 347 22.24 -12.89 15.28
C LEU A 347 21.02 -13.29 16.11
N GLU A 348 20.28 -14.29 15.65
CA GLU A 348 19.09 -14.82 16.31
C GLU A 348 19.10 -16.33 16.29
N LEU A 349 18.56 -16.94 17.34
CA LEU A 349 18.34 -18.37 17.45
C LEU A 349 17.09 -18.61 18.29
N SER A 350 16.18 -19.44 17.78
CA SER A 350 15.02 -19.96 18.49
C SER A 350 14.89 -21.47 18.28
N ASP A 351 13.82 -22.07 18.79
CA ASP A 351 13.50 -23.48 18.57
C ASP A 351 13.16 -23.80 17.11
N THR A 352 12.76 -22.79 16.32
CA THR A 352 12.26 -22.97 14.95
C THR A 352 13.01 -22.19 13.90
N HIS A 353 13.85 -21.22 14.26
CA HIS A 353 14.57 -20.39 13.29
C HIS A 353 15.97 -19.97 13.75
N VAL A 354 16.81 -19.65 12.78
CA VAL A 354 18.15 -19.11 13.00
C VAL A 354 18.50 -18.04 11.97
N VAL A 355 19.17 -16.98 12.43
CA VAL A 355 19.72 -15.93 11.56
C VAL A 355 21.23 -15.90 11.68
N GLY A 356 21.92 -16.23 10.59
CA GLY A 356 23.38 -16.27 10.50
C GLY A 356 23.94 -15.21 9.57
N VAL A 357 25.22 -14.88 9.70
CA VAL A 357 25.90 -13.89 8.85
C VAL A 357 27.22 -14.44 8.30
N LYS A 358 27.50 -14.16 7.03
CA LYS A 358 28.80 -14.32 6.37
C LYS A 358 29.20 -12.98 5.75
N ASN A 359 30.37 -12.48 6.09
CA ASN A 359 31.01 -11.35 5.43
C ASN A 359 31.91 -11.87 4.34
N ILE A 360 31.78 -11.35 3.13
CA ILE A 360 32.51 -11.85 1.97
C ILE A 360 33.77 -11.01 1.78
N THR A 361 34.93 -11.65 1.85
CA THR A 361 36.22 -10.95 1.72
C THR A 361 36.98 -11.41 0.49
N MET A 362 37.71 -10.51 -0.16
CA MET A 362 38.49 -10.84 -1.37
C MET A 362 39.56 -11.92 -1.12
N ASN A 363 39.97 -12.10 0.14
CA ASN A 363 41.00 -13.08 0.54
C ASN A 363 40.48 -14.52 0.63
N GLU A 364 39.20 -14.79 0.33
CA GLU A 364 38.68 -16.15 0.37
C GLU A 364 39.25 -17.01 -0.77
N PRO A 365 39.71 -18.24 -0.48
CA PRO A 365 40.57 -19.01 -1.40
C PRO A 365 39.89 -19.37 -2.72
N PHE A 366 38.56 -19.48 -2.73
CA PHE A 366 37.82 -19.80 -3.95
C PHE A 366 37.82 -18.65 -4.97
N PHE A 367 38.03 -17.39 -4.57
CA PHE A 367 38.08 -16.28 -5.52
C PHE A 367 39.30 -16.31 -6.43
N VAL A 368 40.38 -16.98 -6.02
CA VAL A 368 41.60 -17.13 -6.83
C VAL A 368 41.32 -17.94 -8.10
N GLY A 369 40.46 -18.95 -8.01
CA GLY A 369 40.25 -19.94 -9.08
C GLY A 369 38.84 -20.00 -9.67
N HIS A 370 37.81 -19.47 -9.01
CA HIS A 370 36.43 -19.58 -9.51
C HIS A 370 36.23 -18.80 -10.82
N PHE A 371 36.55 -17.50 -10.83
CA PHE A 371 36.55 -16.64 -12.02
C PHE A 371 37.59 -15.52 -11.90
N PRO A 372 38.82 -15.70 -12.42
CA PRO A 372 39.85 -14.67 -12.39
C PRO A 372 39.37 -13.35 -13.03
N GLY A 373 39.51 -12.23 -12.31
CA GLY A 373 39.07 -10.90 -12.77
C GLY A 373 37.57 -10.59 -12.56
N ALA A 374 36.76 -11.55 -12.14
CA ALA A 374 35.33 -11.39 -11.86
C ALA A 374 34.93 -12.18 -10.60
N PRO A 375 35.37 -11.76 -9.40
CA PRO A 375 35.20 -12.53 -8.18
C PRO A 375 33.72 -12.70 -7.81
N VAL A 376 33.23 -13.95 -7.82
CA VAL A 376 31.87 -14.33 -7.43
C VAL A 376 31.94 -15.51 -6.46
N MET A 377 31.18 -15.47 -5.36
CA MET A 377 31.08 -16.59 -4.41
C MET A 377 30.27 -17.73 -5.06
N PRO A 378 30.82 -18.94 -5.20
CA PRO A 378 30.08 -20.08 -5.74
C PRO A 378 28.76 -20.31 -5.01
N GLY A 379 27.67 -20.50 -5.77
CA GLY A 379 26.33 -20.73 -5.20
C GLY A 379 26.28 -21.90 -4.21
N VAL A 380 27.03 -22.97 -4.49
CA VAL A 380 27.14 -24.13 -3.59
C VAL A 380 27.73 -23.77 -2.22
N LEU A 381 28.64 -22.80 -2.14
CA LEU A 381 29.19 -22.33 -0.86
C LEU A 381 28.18 -21.45 -0.11
N GLN A 382 27.28 -20.77 -0.82
CA GLN A 382 26.16 -20.07 -0.17
C GLN A 382 25.19 -21.07 0.46
N ILE A 383 24.91 -22.20 -0.20
CA ILE A 383 24.12 -23.31 0.36
C ILE A 383 24.82 -23.92 1.58
N GLU A 384 26.12 -24.18 1.48
CA GLU A 384 26.93 -24.71 2.59
C GLU A 384 26.92 -23.76 3.80
N ALA A 385 27.08 -22.45 3.59
CA ALA A 385 27.02 -21.46 4.65
C ALA A 385 25.62 -21.43 5.32
N MET A 386 24.54 -21.54 4.54
CA MET A 386 23.19 -21.71 5.09
C MET A 386 23.07 -23.02 5.89
N ALA A 387 23.66 -24.11 5.41
CA ALA A 387 23.70 -25.40 6.11
C ALA A 387 24.38 -25.30 7.48
N GLN A 388 25.51 -24.61 7.55
CA GLN A 388 26.23 -24.38 8.81
C GLN A 388 25.40 -23.54 9.78
N ALA A 389 24.72 -22.51 9.30
CA ALA A 389 23.80 -21.72 10.13
C ALA A 389 22.64 -22.58 10.64
N GLY A 390 21.99 -23.36 9.77
CA GLY A 390 20.97 -24.34 10.17
C GLY A 390 21.49 -25.41 11.14
N GLY A 391 22.73 -25.84 10.96
CA GLY A 391 23.43 -26.78 11.83
C GLY A 391 23.55 -26.27 13.27
N ILE A 392 23.76 -24.96 13.48
CA ILE A 392 23.75 -24.37 14.83
C ILE A 392 22.39 -24.57 15.51
N LEU A 393 21.28 -24.41 14.79
CA LEU A 393 19.95 -24.64 15.33
C LEU A 393 19.78 -26.10 15.75
N VAL A 394 20.04 -27.02 14.83
CA VAL A 394 19.81 -28.45 15.07
C VAL A 394 20.71 -28.95 16.19
N LEU A 395 21.99 -28.59 16.20
CA LEU A 395 22.93 -29.03 17.22
C LEU A 395 22.65 -28.39 18.58
N SER A 396 21.95 -27.27 18.64
CA SER A 396 21.52 -26.70 19.93
C SER A 396 20.37 -27.49 20.58
N THR A 397 19.79 -28.48 19.88
CA THR A 397 18.75 -29.38 20.42
C THR A 397 19.31 -30.64 21.09
N VAL A 398 20.64 -30.88 21.01
CA VAL A 398 21.31 -32.04 21.62
C VAL A 398 22.26 -31.59 22.74
N PRO A 399 22.49 -32.41 23.78
CA PRO A 399 23.30 -32.01 24.93
C PRO A 399 24.81 -31.94 24.64
N ASP A 400 25.30 -32.76 23.69
CA ASP A 400 26.72 -32.92 23.35
C ASP A 400 26.98 -32.65 21.84
N PRO A 401 26.74 -31.41 21.34
CA PRO A 401 26.77 -31.08 19.91
C PRO A 401 28.08 -31.41 19.20
N GLU A 402 29.22 -31.34 19.89
CA GLU A 402 30.56 -31.63 19.39
C GLU A 402 30.78 -33.09 18.96
N ASN A 403 29.86 -33.99 19.34
CA ASN A 403 29.89 -35.42 19.01
C ASN A 403 29.02 -35.78 17.79
N TYR A 404 28.37 -34.80 17.17
CA TYR A 404 27.50 -34.99 16.01
C TYR A 404 28.08 -34.35 14.75
N LEU A 405 27.81 -35.00 13.61
CA LEU A 405 27.98 -34.44 12.29
C LEU A 405 26.62 -34.25 11.64
N THR A 406 26.50 -33.19 10.83
CA THR A 406 25.29 -32.90 10.06
C THR A 406 25.57 -33.22 8.60
N PHE A 407 24.80 -34.13 8.01
CA PHE A 407 24.94 -34.53 6.61
C PHE A 407 23.72 -34.12 5.80
N PHE A 408 23.94 -33.55 4.62
CA PHE A 408 22.86 -33.27 3.68
C PHE A 408 22.21 -34.57 3.20
N MET A 409 20.88 -34.60 3.23
CA MET A 409 20.06 -35.64 2.62
C MET A 409 19.50 -35.17 1.28
N LYS A 410 19.02 -33.92 1.22
CA LYS A 410 18.35 -33.35 0.06
C LYS A 410 18.50 -31.84 0.05
N VAL A 411 18.70 -31.28 -1.14
CA VAL A 411 18.54 -29.85 -1.41
C VAL A 411 17.58 -29.72 -2.59
N ASP A 412 16.54 -28.90 -2.44
CA ASP A 412 15.47 -28.74 -3.42
C ASP A 412 15.12 -27.25 -3.60
N LYS A 413 14.41 -26.93 -4.69
CA LYS A 413 13.89 -25.59 -5.01
C LYS A 413 14.94 -24.47 -4.94
N VAL A 414 16.19 -24.78 -5.26
CA VAL A 414 17.29 -23.82 -5.19
C VAL A 414 17.14 -22.76 -6.28
N LYS A 415 17.24 -21.48 -5.91
CA LYS A 415 17.35 -20.38 -6.89
C LYS A 415 18.45 -19.42 -6.49
N PHE A 416 19.33 -19.11 -7.45
CA PHE A 416 20.35 -18.07 -7.34
C PHE A 416 19.85 -16.85 -8.12
N LYS A 417 19.53 -15.77 -7.40
CA LYS A 417 18.86 -14.58 -7.94
C LYS A 417 19.81 -13.40 -8.14
N GLN A 418 20.91 -13.32 -7.39
CA GLN A 418 21.90 -12.24 -7.46
C GLN A 418 23.32 -12.81 -7.36
N GLN A 419 24.28 -12.12 -7.96
CA GLN A 419 25.71 -12.38 -7.73
C GLN A 419 26.09 -11.91 -6.33
N VAL A 420 27.01 -12.63 -5.71
CA VAL A 420 27.58 -12.29 -4.40
C VAL A 420 29.08 -12.18 -4.56
N GLY A 421 29.65 -11.06 -4.15
CA GLY A 421 31.06 -10.76 -4.34
C GLY A 421 31.74 -10.20 -3.08
N PRO A 422 33.07 -9.97 -3.16
CA PRO A 422 33.82 -9.31 -2.10
C PRO A 422 33.20 -7.98 -1.69
N GLY A 423 33.09 -7.75 -0.37
CA GLY A 423 32.47 -6.56 0.21
C GLY A 423 31.00 -6.75 0.58
N ASP A 424 30.32 -7.78 0.05
CA ASP A 424 28.95 -8.08 0.44
C ASP A 424 28.86 -8.67 1.85
N THR A 425 27.74 -8.40 2.52
CA THR A 425 27.31 -9.13 3.71
C THR A 425 26.13 -10.02 3.35
N LEU A 426 26.33 -11.34 3.48
CA LEU A 426 25.27 -12.33 3.39
C LEU A 426 24.62 -12.55 4.75
N VAL A 427 23.31 -12.30 4.81
CA VAL A 427 22.46 -12.63 5.96
C VAL A 427 21.62 -13.85 5.60
N PHE A 428 21.74 -14.91 6.37
CA PHE A 428 20.96 -16.12 6.23
C PHE A 428 19.77 -16.09 7.19
N LYS A 429 18.57 -16.37 6.70
CA LYS A 429 17.39 -16.67 7.51
C LYS A 429 16.95 -18.09 7.21
N LEU A 430 16.94 -18.96 8.22
CA LEU A 430 16.45 -20.32 8.08
C LEU A 430 15.31 -20.58 9.06
N GLU A 431 14.25 -21.22 8.56
CA GLU A 431 13.07 -21.61 9.35
C GLU A 431 12.80 -23.10 9.14
N LEU A 432 12.46 -23.83 10.21
CA LEU A 432 12.01 -25.21 10.13
C LEU A 432 10.71 -25.30 9.32
N ILE A 433 10.69 -26.12 8.28
CA ILE A 433 9.47 -26.47 7.54
C ILE A 433 8.64 -27.48 8.34
N SER A 434 9.31 -28.35 9.09
CA SER A 434 8.70 -29.36 9.94
C SER A 434 9.52 -29.57 11.21
N PRO A 435 8.90 -30.03 12.31
CA PRO A 435 9.62 -30.36 13.53
C PRO A 435 10.74 -31.38 13.28
N ILE A 436 11.85 -31.23 14.00
CA ILE A 436 12.97 -32.17 13.92
C ILE A 436 12.51 -33.53 14.43
N ARG A 437 12.69 -34.58 13.61
CA ARG A 437 12.30 -35.96 13.95
C ARG A 437 13.40 -36.92 13.56
N ARG A 438 13.77 -37.82 14.47
CA ARG A 438 14.82 -38.84 14.23
C ARG A 438 16.15 -38.23 13.75
N GLY A 439 16.49 -37.05 14.27
CA GLY A 439 17.68 -36.31 13.85
C GLY A 439 17.61 -35.67 12.46
N ILE A 440 16.45 -35.72 11.78
CA ILE A 440 16.26 -35.08 10.47
C ILE A 440 15.72 -33.68 10.68
N CYS A 441 16.44 -32.71 10.12
CA CYS A 441 16.05 -31.32 10.05
C CYS A 441 15.65 -30.98 8.61
N HIS A 442 14.56 -30.25 8.46
CA HIS A 442 14.05 -29.79 7.18
C HIS A 442 13.76 -28.29 7.25
N MET A 443 14.49 -27.49 6.47
CA MET A 443 14.47 -26.03 6.57
C MET A 443 14.26 -25.36 5.24
N GLN A 444 13.54 -24.24 5.27
CA GLN A 444 13.57 -23.24 4.21
C GLN A 444 14.65 -22.21 4.55
N GLY A 445 15.61 -22.04 3.66
CA GLY A 445 16.69 -21.05 3.78
C GLY A 445 16.55 -19.91 2.78
N TYR A 446 16.89 -18.71 3.22
CA TYR A 446 17.03 -17.50 2.41
C TYR A 446 18.36 -16.82 2.74
N ALA A 447 19.14 -16.45 1.73
CA ALA A 447 20.35 -15.66 1.85
C ALA A 447 20.14 -14.29 1.20
N TYR A 448 20.38 -13.22 1.95
CA TYR A 448 20.23 -11.84 1.50
C TYR A 448 21.59 -11.17 1.41
N ALA A 449 21.95 -10.65 0.23
CA ALA A 449 23.11 -9.78 0.04
C ALA A 449 22.64 -8.33 0.05
N ASN A 450 23.11 -7.53 1.01
CA ASN A 450 22.78 -6.11 1.13
C ASN A 450 21.26 -5.81 1.04
N GLY A 451 20.46 -6.62 1.74
CA GLY A 451 18.99 -6.50 1.77
C GLY A 451 18.24 -7.06 0.56
N LYS A 452 18.94 -7.62 -0.44
CA LYS A 452 18.33 -8.25 -1.61
C LYS A 452 18.47 -9.77 -1.53
N LEU A 453 17.39 -10.50 -1.84
CA LEU A 453 17.42 -11.95 -1.85
C LEU A 453 18.39 -12.47 -2.92
N ALA A 454 19.49 -13.07 -2.49
CA ALA A 454 20.55 -13.60 -3.35
C ALA A 454 20.35 -15.08 -3.65
N THR A 455 20.01 -15.89 -2.63
CA THR A 455 19.81 -17.33 -2.78
C THR A 455 18.63 -17.81 -1.93
N GLU A 456 17.84 -18.76 -2.43
CA GLU A 456 16.83 -19.48 -1.64
C GLU A 456 16.96 -20.99 -1.88
N ALA A 457 16.71 -21.80 -0.85
CA ALA A 457 16.77 -23.27 -0.94
C ALA A 457 15.91 -23.95 0.13
N GLU A 458 15.33 -25.10 -0.21
CA GLU A 458 14.74 -26.06 0.74
C GLU A 458 15.80 -27.13 1.03
N MET A 459 16.18 -27.31 2.29
CA MET A 459 17.32 -28.13 2.69
C MET A 459 16.91 -29.14 3.76
N MET A 460 17.27 -30.40 3.53
CA MET A 460 17.08 -31.48 4.48
C MET A 460 18.44 -32.07 4.85
N ALA A 461 18.70 -32.18 6.16
CA ALA A 461 19.92 -32.73 6.69
C ALA A 461 19.64 -33.65 7.88
N GLN A 462 20.54 -34.60 8.13
CA GLN A 462 20.47 -35.52 9.26
C GLN A 462 21.67 -35.31 10.18
N ILE A 463 21.41 -35.19 11.48
CA ILE A 463 22.46 -35.29 12.49
C ILE A 463 22.77 -36.75 12.82
N VAL A 464 24.06 -37.07 12.83
CA VAL A 464 24.59 -38.41 13.09
C VAL A 464 25.63 -38.29 14.19
N LYS A 465 25.45 -39.05 15.28
CA LYS A 465 26.44 -39.15 16.36
C LYS A 465 27.64 -39.95 15.84
N VAL A 466 28.83 -39.40 15.91
CA VAL A 466 30.07 -40.01 15.39
C VAL A 466 31.11 -40.31 16.45
N LYS A 467 30.97 -39.74 17.65
CA LYS A 467 31.79 -40.10 18.81
C LYS A 467 30.91 -40.80 19.83
N ASN A 468 31.21 -42.08 20.06
CA ASN A 468 30.67 -42.83 21.18
C ASN A 468 31.59 -42.55 22.37
N GLU A 469 31.04 -41.99 23.44
CA GLU A 469 31.47 -42.44 24.77
C GLU A 469 30.67 -43.70 25.12
#